data_AF-A5KY61-F1
#
_entry.id   AF-A5KY61-F1
#
_cell.length_a   1.000
_cell.length_b   1.000
_cell.length_c   1.000
_cell.angle_alpha   90.00
_cell.angle_beta   90.00
_cell.angle_gamma   90.00
#
_symmetry.space_group_name_H-M   'P 1'
#
loop_
_entity.id
_entity.type
_entity.pdbx_description
1 polymer ?
#
loop_
_entity_poly.entity_id
_entity_poly.type
_entity_poly.pdbx_seq_one_letter_code
_entity_poly.pdbx_strand_id
1 'polypeptide(L)'
;MSKLSQSKKIALFLQDNPNQRYTAKAIAEAITTRYPEDYAEKRANPRFETEQDFISQVVAEIGAQKQGILNQSNKIKWQDKPRPRVYWFDDGTLLANDESLPEEESSDEAPINNTLSEYDLYPILMDYLKSEHQLYCLRIDEKRSKNNLGSGGNQWLHPDIVAMEPVAQQWHQYVKSCVLQGGGQSVRLWSFEVKKTLTMGNVRKCFFQAVSNSSWASEGYLVATSIADSRVEQELRMLSALHGIGVILLSVNNPSESELLLPAKKRPEIDWQSVNRIVEENADFKDFIDLVSNYYHYQTGRVRSKDWNH
;
A
#
# COMPACT_ATOMS: atom_id res chain seq x y z
N MET A 1 32.44 -18.06 -5.49
CA MET A 1 32.44 -16.60 -5.23
C MET A 1 31.13 -16.25 -4.55
N SER A 2 31.11 -15.39 -3.54
CA SER A 2 29.87 -15.08 -2.79
C SER A 2 28.87 -14.36 -3.69
N LYS A 3 27.65 -14.90 -3.85
CA LYS A 3 26.55 -14.24 -4.56
C LYS A 3 26.37 -12.80 -4.01
N LEU A 4 26.45 -11.80 -4.88
CA LEU A 4 26.21 -10.41 -4.48
C LEU A 4 24.72 -10.22 -4.14
N SER A 5 24.40 -9.52 -3.06
CA SER A 5 23.02 -9.18 -2.73
C SER A 5 22.40 -8.31 -3.85
N GLN A 6 21.12 -8.48 -4.12
CA GLN A 6 20.37 -7.72 -5.13
C GLN A 6 20.52 -6.20 -4.97
N SER A 7 20.38 -5.67 -3.75
CA SER A 7 20.59 -4.24 -3.47
C SER A 7 21.97 -3.74 -3.87
N LYS A 8 23.01 -4.58 -3.71
CA LYS A 8 24.40 -4.26 -4.08
C LYS A 8 24.61 -4.32 -5.60
N LYS A 9 23.97 -5.24 -6.31
CA LYS A 9 23.99 -5.28 -7.79
C LYS A 9 23.34 -4.04 -8.39
N ILE A 10 22.21 -3.61 -7.83
CA ILE A 10 21.51 -2.38 -8.23
C ILE A 10 22.40 -1.17 -7.98
N ALA A 11 23.01 -1.08 -6.79
CA ALA A 11 23.92 0.03 -6.48
C ALA A 11 25.11 0.10 -7.44
N LEU A 12 25.72 -1.04 -7.81
CA LEU A 12 26.79 -1.09 -8.80
C LEU A 12 26.31 -0.68 -10.19
N PHE A 13 25.15 -1.16 -10.62
CA PHE A 13 24.57 -0.76 -11.92
C PHE A 13 24.33 0.75 -12.01
N LEU A 14 23.79 1.35 -10.94
CA LEU A 14 23.58 2.81 -10.88
C LEU A 14 24.92 3.57 -10.83
N GLN A 15 25.93 3.04 -10.12
CA GLN A 15 27.27 3.65 -10.07
C GLN A 15 27.99 3.63 -11.42
N ASP A 16 27.83 2.56 -12.19
CA ASP A 16 28.42 2.45 -13.52
C ASP A 16 27.74 3.36 -14.55
N ASN A 17 26.53 3.84 -14.25
CA ASN A 17 25.76 4.76 -15.09
C ASN A 17 25.39 6.02 -14.30
N PRO A 18 26.38 6.84 -13.90
CA PRO A 18 26.15 8.03 -13.10
C PRO A 18 25.24 9.02 -13.85
N ASN A 19 24.39 9.71 -13.10
CA ASN A 19 23.48 10.76 -13.56
C ASN A 19 22.40 10.34 -14.57
N GLN A 20 22.27 9.04 -14.86
CA GLN A 20 21.15 8.50 -15.64
C GLN A 20 20.03 8.01 -14.73
N ARG A 21 18.78 8.30 -15.12
CA ARG A 21 17.58 7.91 -14.40
C ARG A 21 17.04 6.60 -14.97
N TYR A 22 16.76 5.63 -14.10
CA TYR A 22 16.23 4.33 -14.48
C TYR A 22 14.97 3.98 -13.69
N THR A 23 13.98 3.41 -14.36
CA THR A 23 12.82 2.79 -13.71
C THR A 23 13.20 1.45 -13.07
N ALA A 24 12.39 0.96 -12.14
CA ALA A 24 12.60 -0.37 -11.55
C ALA A 24 12.63 -1.48 -12.62
N LYS A 25 11.82 -1.34 -13.68
CA LYS A 25 11.81 -2.24 -14.85
C LYS A 25 13.13 -2.22 -15.62
N ALA A 26 13.63 -1.03 -15.98
CA ALA A 26 14.91 -0.91 -16.68
C ALA A 26 16.07 -1.48 -15.85
N ILE A 27 16.05 -1.27 -14.53
CA ILE A 27 17.03 -1.87 -13.62
C ILE A 27 16.90 -3.39 -13.60
N ALA A 28 15.67 -3.93 -13.50
CA ALA A 28 15.43 -5.37 -13.49
C ALA A 28 15.95 -6.06 -14.77
N GLU A 29 15.68 -5.48 -15.93
CA GLU A 29 16.18 -5.97 -17.22
C GLU A 29 17.73 -5.93 -17.23
N ALA A 30 18.34 -4.81 -16.84
CA ALA A 30 19.78 -4.66 -16.87
C ALA A 30 20.51 -5.61 -15.90
N ILE A 31 20.04 -5.77 -14.67
CA ILE A 31 20.70 -6.66 -13.69
C ILE A 31 20.52 -8.13 -14.02
N THR A 32 19.39 -8.52 -14.62
CA THR A 32 19.14 -9.92 -15.01
C THR A 32 19.95 -10.31 -16.24
N THR A 33 20.20 -9.39 -17.17
CA THR A 33 21.16 -9.60 -18.27
C THR A 33 22.62 -9.63 -17.79
N ARG A 34 22.98 -8.76 -16.83
CA ARG A 34 24.37 -8.63 -16.35
C ARG A 34 24.82 -9.77 -15.43
N TYR A 35 23.89 -10.37 -14.67
CA TYR A 35 24.18 -11.45 -13.71
C TYR A 35 23.32 -12.70 -13.96
N PRO A 36 23.37 -13.33 -15.15
CA PRO A 36 22.44 -14.39 -15.54
C PRO A 36 22.52 -15.62 -14.63
N GLU A 37 23.71 -15.99 -14.16
CA GLU A 37 23.92 -17.15 -13.27
C GLU A 37 23.21 -17.00 -11.92
N ASP A 38 23.12 -15.79 -11.40
CA ASP A 38 22.50 -15.53 -10.09
C ASP A 38 20.98 -15.60 -10.14
N TYR A 39 20.39 -15.43 -11.33
CA TYR A 39 18.95 -15.50 -11.56
C TYR A 39 18.51 -16.81 -12.20
N ALA A 40 19.43 -17.67 -12.68
CA ALA A 40 19.11 -18.92 -13.36
C ALA A 40 18.19 -19.86 -12.55
N GLU A 41 18.47 -20.04 -11.25
CA GLU A 41 17.63 -20.86 -10.36
C GLU A 41 16.24 -20.24 -10.13
N LYS A 42 16.15 -18.91 -10.01
CA LYS A 42 14.86 -18.21 -9.89
C LYS A 42 14.06 -18.31 -11.20
N ARG A 43 14.73 -18.17 -12.35
CA ARG A 43 14.12 -18.24 -13.68
C ARG A 43 13.56 -19.62 -14.00
N ALA A 44 14.18 -20.68 -13.47
CA ALA A 44 13.72 -22.06 -13.62
C ALA A 44 12.52 -22.41 -12.71
N ASN A 45 12.03 -21.48 -11.91
CA ASN A 45 10.88 -21.72 -11.05
C ASN A 45 9.61 -21.86 -11.91
N PRO A 46 8.85 -22.97 -11.76
CA PRO A 46 7.62 -23.20 -12.54
C PRO A 46 6.51 -22.18 -12.29
N ARG A 47 6.68 -21.26 -11.33
CA ARG A 47 5.75 -20.17 -11.05
C ARG A 47 5.79 -19.05 -12.09
N PHE A 48 6.82 -18.98 -12.94
CA PHE A 48 6.92 -18.00 -14.01
C PHE A 48 6.55 -18.66 -15.34
N GLU A 49 5.40 -18.27 -15.92
CA GLU A 49 4.96 -18.77 -17.22
C GLU A 49 5.66 -18.03 -18.36
N THR A 50 6.00 -16.75 -18.14
CA THR A 50 6.66 -15.89 -19.12
C THR A 50 7.88 -15.16 -18.54
N GLU A 51 8.76 -14.68 -19.42
CA GLU A 51 9.87 -13.79 -19.04
C GLU A 51 9.35 -12.47 -18.42
N GLN A 52 8.17 -12.01 -18.82
CA GLN A 52 7.54 -10.81 -18.25
C GLN A 52 7.12 -11.01 -16.78
N ASP A 53 6.62 -12.20 -16.42
CA ASP A 53 6.27 -12.53 -15.04
C ASP A 53 7.52 -12.54 -14.14
N PHE A 54 8.61 -13.09 -14.67
CA PHE A 54 9.90 -13.09 -14.00
C PHE A 54 10.44 -11.67 -13.77
N ILE A 55 10.44 -10.82 -14.82
CA ILE A 55 10.88 -9.43 -14.68
C ILE A 55 9.98 -8.68 -13.70
N SER A 56 8.65 -8.84 -13.76
CA SER A 56 7.71 -8.20 -12.84
C SER A 56 7.98 -8.56 -11.37
N GLN A 57 8.31 -9.82 -11.10
CA GLN A 57 8.72 -10.25 -9.75
C GLN A 57 10.01 -9.55 -9.30
N VAL A 58 11.01 -9.39 -10.18
CA VAL A 58 12.26 -8.69 -9.87
C VAL A 58 11.99 -7.19 -9.63
N VAL A 59 11.11 -6.58 -10.40
CA VAL A 59 10.68 -5.18 -10.21
C VAL A 59 10.03 -5.01 -8.82
N ALA A 60 9.14 -5.92 -8.43
CA ALA A 60 8.52 -5.91 -7.10
C ALA A 60 9.55 -6.05 -5.97
N GLU A 61 10.56 -6.92 -6.14
CA GLU A 61 11.67 -7.05 -5.18
C GLU A 61 12.50 -5.76 -5.07
N ILE A 62 12.79 -5.09 -6.19
CA ILE A 62 13.50 -3.79 -6.21
C ILE A 62 12.72 -2.75 -5.41
N GLY A 63 11.41 -2.65 -5.66
CA GLY A 63 10.52 -1.74 -4.96
C GLY A 63 10.48 -1.97 -3.45
N ALA A 64 10.32 -3.23 -3.03
CA ALA A 64 10.30 -3.63 -1.62
C ALA A 64 11.65 -3.40 -0.91
N GLN A 65 12.78 -3.52 -1.62
CA GLN A 65 14.12 -3.36 -1.06
C GLN A 65 14.68 -1.93 -1.15
N LYS A 66 13.82 -0.92 -1.38
CA LYS A 66 14.21 0.49 -1.48
C LYS A 66 15.21 0.95 -0.41
N GLN A 67 14.92 0.69 0.87
CA GLN A 67 15.81 1.06 1.97
C GLN A 67 17.16 0.34 1.90
N GLY A 68 17.16 -0.93 1.49
CA GLY A 68 18.39 -1.71 1.29
C GLY A 68 19.29 -1.14 0.19
N ILE A 69 18.69 -0.58 -0.89
CA ILE A 69 19.40 0.07 -1.98
C ILE A 69 19.99 1.41 -1.52
N LEU A 70 19.19 2.26 -0.86
CA LEU A 70 19.62 3.56 -0.36
C LEU A 70 20.73 3.43 0.70
N ASN A 71 20.73 2.35 1.48
CA ASN A 71 21.77 2.08 2.47
C ASN A 71 23.12 1.65 1.84
N GLN A 72 23.16 1.28 0.55
CA GLN A 72 24.43 0.93 -0.11
C GLN A 72 25.28 2.17 -0.41
N SER A 73 24.65 3.31 -0.69
CA SER A 73 25.36 4.55 -1.00
C SER A 73 24.48 5.78 -0.78
N ASN A 74 25.02 6.77 -0.08
CA ASN A 74 24.41 8.08 0.12
C ASN A 74 24.24 8.91 -1.17
N LYS A 75 24.91 8.50 -2.25
CA LYS A 75 24.82 9.11 -3.59
C LYS A 75 23.68 8.54 -4.43
N ILE A 76 23.06 7.42 -4.02
CA ILE A 76 21.87 6.92 -4.72
C ILE A 76 20.68 7.78 -4.33
N LYS A 77 20.02 8.31 -5.33
CA LYS A 77 18.80 9.11 -5.21
C LYS A 77 17.66 8.40 -5.92
N TRP A 78 16.46 8.80 -5.58
CA TRP A 78 15.24 8.22 -6.12
C TRP A 78 14.14 9.28 -6.13
N GLN A 79 13.17 9.09 -7.01
CA GLN A 79 12.01 9.95 -7.16
C GLN A 79 10.77 9.07 -7.32
N ASP A 80 9.77 9.33 -6.48
CA ASP A 80 8.51 8.58 -6.51
C ASP A 80 7.49 9.14 -7.50
N LYS A 81 7.53 10.46 -7.74
CA LYS A 81 6.54 11.19 -8.52
C LYS A 81 7.20 12.11 -9.55
N PRO A 82 6.72 12.16 -10.80
CA PRO A 82 5.66 11.33 -11.38
C PRO A 82 6.05 9.85 -11.43
N ARG A 83 5.05 8.94 -11.34
CA ARG A 83 5.28 7.49 -11.48
C ARG A 83 5.52 7.17 -12.96
N PRO A 84 6.30 6.12 -13.30
CA PRO A 84 6.89 5.09 -12.43
C PRO A 84 8.07 5.57 -11.58
N ARG A 85 8.39 4.85 -10.49
CA ARG A 85 9.49 5.21 -9.57
C ARG A 85 10.84 5.11 -10.29
N VAL A 86 11.66 6.15 -10.18
CA VAL A 86 12.99 6.21 -10.80
C VAL A 86 14.12 6.29 -9.77
N TYR A 87 15.27 5.71 -10.13
CA TYR A 87 16.50 5.70 -9.33
C TYR A 87 17.67 6.22 -10.17
N TRP A 88 18.61 6.93 -9.53
CA TRP A 88 19.85 7.36 -10.17
C TRP A 88 20.99 7.45 -9.15
N PHE A 89 22.23 7.45 -9.65
CA PHE A 89 23.41 7.75 -8.84
C PHE A 89 23.86 9.18 -9.13
N ASP A 90 23.94 10.00 -8.08
CA ASP A 90 24.41 11.38 -8.16
C ASP A 90 25.92 11.43 -7.87
N ASP A 91 26.73 11.66 -8.91
CA ASP A 91 28.18 11.74 -8.76
C ASP A 91 28.67 13.13 -8.32
N GLY A 92 27.78 14.12 -8.23
CA GLY A 92 28.07 15.51 -7.88
C GLY A 92 28.35 16.43 -9.08
N THR A 93 28.21 15.96 -10.32
CA THR A 93 28.38 16.79 -11.54
C THR A 93 27.08 17.27 -12.16
N LEU A 94 25.92 16.89 -11.61
CA LEU A 94 24.62 17.40 -12.04
C LEU A 94 24.44 18.89 -11.66
N LEU A 95 24.81 19.78 -12.59
CA LEU A 95 24.07 21.04 -12.75
C LEU A 95 22.62 20.67 -13.08
N ALA A 96 21.67 21.34 -12.44
CA ALA A 96 20.23 21.11 -12.51
C ALA A 96 19.69 21.16 -13.96
N ASN A 97 19.86 20.07 -14.72
CA ASN A 97 19.11 19.81 -15.92
C ASN A 97 17.95 18.90 -15.55
N ASP A 98 16.80 19.53 -15.47
CA ASP A 98 15.50 18.90 -15.32
C ASP A 98 15.11 18.22 -16.64
N GLU A 99 15.87 17.19 -17.05
CA GLU A 99 15.40 16.26 -18.08
C GLU A 99 14.42 15.31 -17.42
N SER A 100 13.19 15.80 -17.22
CA SER A 100 12.04 14.93 -16.97
C SER A 100 12.04 13.85 -18.04
N LEU A 101 12.21 12.60 -17.63
CA LEU A 101 11.86 11.47 -18.49
C LEU A 101 10.43 11.74 -19.00
N PRO A 102 10.15 11.52 -20.29
CA PRO A 102 8.78 11.60 -20.77
C PRO A 102 7.90 10.76 -19.85
N GLU A 103 6.74 11.30 -19.49
CA GLU A 103 5.66 10.53 -18.89
C GLU A 103 5.42 9.36 -19.85
N GLU A 104 5.99 8.19 -19.55
CA GLU A 104 5.56 6.97 -20.21
C GLU A 104 4.09 6.84 -19.80
N GLU A 105 3.21 7.08 -20.78
CA GLU A 105 1.80 6.72 -20.68
C GLU A 105 1.75 5.35 -20.03
N SER A 106 1.04 5.29 -18.90
CA SER A 106 0.80 4.09 -18.10
C SER A 106 0.77 2.88 -19.02
N SER A 107 1.87 2.13 -19.09
CA SER A 107 1.94 0.98 -19.96
C SER A 107 0.80 0.09 -19.52
N ASP A 108 -0.18 -0.13 -20.40
CA ASP A 108 -1.34 -0.99 -20.16
C ASP A 108 -0.83 -2.26 -19.46
N GLU A 109 -0.99 -2.31 -18.13
CA GLU A 109 -0.74 -3.54 -17.40
C GLU A 109 -1.69 -4.54 -18.05
N ALA A 110 -1.12 -5.58 -18.67
CA ALA A 110 -1.90 -6.64 -19.29
C ALA A 110 -3.02 -7.02 -18.33
N PRO A 111 -4.28 -7.12 -18.81
CA PRO A 111 -5.44 -7.29 -17.94
C PRO A 111 -5.16 -8.39 -16.94
N ILE A 112 -5.05 -8.00 -15.67
CA ILE A 112 -4.73 -8.89 -14.55
C ILE A 112 -5.62 -10.11 -14.70
N ASN A 113 -4.96 -11.28 -14.72
CA ASN A 113 -5.54 -12.61 -14.79
C ASN A 113 -6.95 -12.63 -14.18
N ASN A 114 -7.95 -12.96 -15.00
CA ASN A 114 -9.38 -13.01 -14.67
C ASN A 114 -9.72 -13.98 -13.50
N THR A 115 -8.72 -14.53 -12.83
CA THR A 115 -8.79 -15.60 -11.83
C THR A 115 -8.61 -15.13 -10.38
N LEU A 116 -7.94 -14.02 -10.09
CA LEU A 116 -7.76 -13.55 -8.71
C LEU A 116 -9.11 -13.14 -8.11
N SER A 117 -9.40 -13.47 -6.87
CA SER A 117 -10.59 -12.99 -6.13
C SER A 117 -10.26 -11.72 -5.34
N GLU A 118 -11.26 -11.04 -4.76
CA GLU A 118 -11.01 -9.91 -3.85
C GLU A 118 -10.19 -10.35 -2.63
N TYR A 119 -10.40 -11.58 -2.16
CA TYR A 119 -9.65 -12.17 -1.05
C TYR A 119 -8.14 -12.27 -1.33
N ASP A 120 -7.77 -12.56 -2.58
CA ASP A 120 -6.37 -12.67 -2.98
C ASP A 120 -5.65 -11.31 -2.99
N LEU A 121 -6.40 -10.20 -2.97
CA LEU A 121 -5.86 -8.84 -2.93
C LEU A 121 -5.50 -8.40 -1.51
N TYR A 122 -6.04 -9.03 -0.46
CA TYR A 122 -5.84 -8.59 0.91
C TYR A 122 -4.37 -8.63 1.35
N PRO A 123 -3.61 -9.73 1.13
CA PRO A 123 -2.19 -9.76 1.50
C PRO A 123 -1.37 -8.72 0.73
N ILE A 124 -1.67 -8.53 -0.56
CA ILE A 124 -0.99 -7.58 -1.45
C ILE A 124 -1.18 -6.14 -0.95
N LEU A 125 -2.42 -5.78 -0.60
CA LEU A 125 -2.73 -4.49 -0.02
C LEU A 125 -2.02 -4.29 1.32
N MET A 126 -2.08 -5.28 2.22
CA MET A 126 -1.41 -5.19 3.52
C MET A 126 0.11 -5.00 3.38
N ASP A 127 0.75 -5.67 2.42
CA ASP A 127 2.17 -5.49 2.13
C ASP A 127 2.50 -4.08 1.62
N TYR A 128 1.69 -3.52 0.73
CA TYR A 128 1.81 -2.12 0.30
C TYR A 128 1.64 -1.14 1.47
N LEU A 129 0.57 -1.28 2.26
CA LEU A 129 0.28 -0.39 3.39
C LEU A 129 1.37 -0.45 4.47
N LYS A 130 1.93 -1.63 4.72
CA LYS A 130 3.05 -1.81 5.66
C LYS A 130 4.34 -1.20 5.12
N SER A 131 4.68 -1.44 3.86
CA SER A 131 5.97 -1.05 3.29
C SER A 131 6.04 0.45 2.96
N GLU A 132 5.00 1.02 2.36
CA GLU A 132 4.99 2.41 1.90
C GLU A 132 4.41 3.36 2.96
N HIS A 133 3.41 2.92 3.73
CA HIS A 133 2.72 3.77 4.73
C HIS A 133 3.02 3.42 6.19
N GLN A 134 3.82 2.37 6.45
CA GLN A 134 4.17 1.92 7.81
C GLN A 134 2.95 1.62 8.69
N LEU A 135 1.86 1.16 8.07
CA LEU A 135 0.62 0.83 8.76
C LEU A 135 0.67 -0.57 9.39
N TYR A 136 -0.03 -0.70 10.50
CA TYR A 136 -0.28 -1.98 11.17
C TYR A 136 -1.67 -2.45 10.82
N CYS A 137 -1.78 -3.40 9.88
CA CYS A 137 -3.03 -3.83 9.27
C CYS A 137 -3.54 -5.15 9.86
N LEU A 138 -4.86 -5.34 9.83
CA LEU A 138 -5.55 -6.60 10.05
C LEU A 138 -6.71 -6.74 9.06
N ARG A 139 -6.93 -7.97 8.60
CA ARG A 139 -8.11 -8.33 7.80
C ARG A 139 -9.29 -8.65 8.72
N ILE A 140 -10.47 -8.21 8.34
CA ILE A 140 -11.73 -8.51 9.04
C ILE A 140 -12.46 -9.60 8.25
N ASP A 141 -12.69 -10.76 8.87
CA ASP A 141 -13.40 -11.85 8.23
C ASP A 141 -14.91 -11.71 8.39
N GLU A 142 -15.62 -11.52 7.28
CA GLU A 142 -17.08 -11.49 7.24
C GLU A 142 -17.73 -12.78 7.79
N LYS A 143 -17.00 -13.91 7.78
CA LYS A 143 -17.46 -15.19 8.36
C LYS A 143 -17.34 -15.24 9.88
N ARG A 144 -16.54 -14.35 10.47
CA ARG A 144 -16.42 -14.18 11.94
C ARG A 144 -17.40 -13.14 12.49
N SER A 145 -18.27 -12.60 11.64
CA SER A 145 -19.41 -11.77 12.05
C SER A 145 -20.61 -12.62 12.48
N LYS A 146 -21.37 -12.12 13.45
CA LYS A 146 -22.66 -12.70 13.82
C LYS A 146 -23.64 -12.56 12.65
N ASN A 147 -24.14 -13.67 12.12
CA ASN A 147 -25.02 -13.70 10.96
C ASN A 147 -26.51 -13.39 11.30
N ASN A 148 -26.74 -12.41 12.18
CA ASN A 148 -28.06 -12.13 12.73
C ASN A 148 -28.95 -11.28 11.80
N LEU A 149 -28.35 -10.65 10.77
CA LEU A 149 -29.01 -9.71 9.86
C LEU A 149 -29.44 -10.32 8.50
N GLY A 150 -29.34 -11.65 8.36
CA GLY A 150 -29.66 -12.35 7.11
C GLY A 150 -28.54 -12.31 6.07
N SER A 151 -28.78 -12.97 4.92
CA SER A 151 -27.79 -13.07 3.84
C SER A 151 -27.43 -11.69 3.29
N GLY A 152 -26.15 -11.33 3.32
CA GLY A 152 -25.64 -10.04 2.84
C GLY A 152 -25.75 -8.89 3.85
N GLY A 153 -26.22 -9.11 5.07
CA GLY A 153 -26.27 -8.06 6.10
C GLY A 153 -24.89 -7.51 6.47
N ASN A 154 -23.88 -8.38 6.53
CA ASN A 154 -22.51 -8.00 6.88
C ASN A 154 -21.82 -7.15 5.80
N GLN A 155 -22.35 -7.14 4.58
CA GLN A 155 -21.80 -6.35 3.46
C GLN A 155 -21.75 -4.85 3.77
N TRP A 156 -22.64 -4.38 4.65
CA TRP A 156 -22.81 -2.97 5.01
C TRP A 156 -22.41 -2.68 6.47
N LEU A 157 -21.68 -3.59 7.09
CA LEU A 157 -21.37 -3.54 8.51
C LEU A 157 -19.94 -3.09 8.79
N HIS A 158 -18.97 -3.68 8.10
CA HIS A 158 -17.55 -3.49 8.40
C HIS A 158 -16.73 -3.51 7.11
N PRO A 159 -15.52 -2.91 7.12
CA PRO A 159 -14.61 -2.95 5.97
C PRO A 159 -13.92 -4.31 5.86
N ASP A 160 -13.17 -4.52 4.78
CA ASP A 160 -12.37 -5.73 4.57
C ASP A 160 -11.06 -5.70 5.36
N ILE A 161 -10.37 -4.54 5.39
CA ILE A 161 -9.11 -4.34 6.10
C ILE A 161 -9.18 -3.08 6.95
N VAL A 162 -8.60 -3.16 8.15
CA VAL A 162 -8.41 -2.03 9.07
C VAL A 162 -6.93 -1.87 9.38
N ALA A 163 -6.51 -0.65 9.69
CA ALA A 163 -5.14 -0.42 10.09
C ALA A 163 -4.97 0.69 11.13
N MET A 164 -3.86 0.61 11.86
CA MET A 164 -3.43 1.59 12.84
C MET A 164 -2.16 2.29 12.38
N GLU A 165 -2.17 3.62 12.39
CA GLU A 165 -0.99 4.48 12.20
C GLU A 165 -0.62 5.12 13.55
N PRO A 166 0.49 4.71 14.19
CA PRO A 166 0.92 5.30 15.46
C PRO A 166 1.66 6.62 15.23
N VAL A 167 0.92 7.68 14.92
CA VAL A 167 1.45 9.03 14.57
C VAL A 167 2.48 9.53 15.58
N ALA A 168 2.20 9.34 16.87
CA ALA A 168 3.08 9.84 17.92
C ALA A 168 4.30 8.94 18.19
N GLN A 169 4.46 7.78 17.54
CA GLN A 169 5.48 6.77 17.89
C GLN A 169 6.90 7.34 17.95
N GLN A 170 7.25 8.22 17.01
CA GLN A 170 8.58 8.82 16.90
C GLN A 170 8.73 10.10 17.74
N TRP A 171 7.66 10.57 18.39
CA TRP A 171 7.70 11.81 19.16
C TRP A 171 8.44 11.65 20.49
N HIS A 172 8.97 12.76 20.98
CA HIS A 172 9.59 12.83 22.29
C HIS A 172 8.58 12.48 23.40
N GLN A 173 9.04 11.79 24.46
CA GLN A 173 8.17 11.29 25.53
C GLN A 173 7.28 12.36 26.16
N TYR A 174 7.82 13.57 26.41
CA TYR A 174 7.04 14.66 26.99
C TYR A 174 5.91 15.15 26.06
N VAL A 175 6.15 15.19 24.75
CA VAL A 175 5.12 15.57 23.77
C VAL A 175 4.01 14.52 23.73
N LYS A 176 4.38 13.23 23.75
CA LYS A 176 3.41 12.12 23.85
C LYS A 176 2.52 12.27 25.09
N SER A 177 3.13 12.55 26.25
CA SER A 177 2.39 12.76 27.49
C SER A 177 1.40 13.92 27.39
N CYS A 178 1.81 15.06 26.82
CA CYS A 178 0.93 16.20 26.62
C CYS A 178 -0.26 15.87 25.70
N VAL A 179 -0.02 15.15 24.61
CA VAL A 179 -1.06 14.78 23.64
C VAL A 179 -2.04 13.79 24.26
N LEU A 180 -1.55 12.76 24.94
CA LEU A 180 -2.38 11.75 25.61
C LEU A 180 -3.22 12.35 26.74
N GLN A 181 -2.64 13.21 27.58
CA GLN A 181 -3.35 13.86 28.68
C GLN A 181 -4.29 14.97 28.20
N GLY A 182 -3.93 15.66 27.11
CA GLY A 182 -4.72 16.73 26.50
C GLY A 182 -5.85 16.24 25.59
N GLY A 183 -6.08 14.93 25.48
CA GLY A 183 -7.12 14.35 24.62
C GLY A 183 -6.82 14.44 23.13
N GLY A 184 -5.55 14.69 22.75
CA GLY A 184 -5.12 14.70 21.37
C GLY A 184 -4.94 13.29 20.80
N GLN A 185 -5.00 13.17 19.47
CA GLN A 185 -4.85 11.87 18.80
C GLN A 185 -3.38 11.46 18.70
N SER A 186 -3.01 10.36 19.36
CA SER A 186 -1.70 9.72 19.21
C SER A 186 -1.67 8.65 18.11
N VAL A 187 -2.84 8.26 17.61
CA VAL A 187 -3.07 7.21 16.63
C VAL A 187 -4.07 7.68 15.61
N ARG A 188 -3.90 7.25 14.35
CA ARG A 188 -4.90 7.37 13.30
C ARG A 188 -5.40 5.98 12.90
N LEU A 189 -6.71 5.83 12.74
CA LEU A 189 -7.33 4.57 12.31
C LEU A 189 -7.74 4.67 10.84
N TRP A 190 -7.41 3.63 10.10
CA TRP A 190 -7.61 3.52 8.67
C TRP A 190 -8.55 2.36 8.36
N SER A 191 -9.35 2.51 7.32
CA SER A 191 -10.33 1.52 6.88
C SER A 191 -10.30 1.38 5.36
N PHE A 192 -10.31 0.15 4.85
CA PHE A 192 -10.16 -0.16 3.44
C PHE A 192 -11.24 -1.14 2.99
N GLU A 193 -12.00 -0.73 1.96
CA GLU A 193 -12.93 -1.59 1.23
C GLU A 193 -12.28 -1.94 -0.12
N VAL A 194 -12.12 -3.23 -0.39
CA VAL A 194 -11.36 -3.71 -1.55
C VAL A 194 -12.31 -4.20 -2.64
N LYS A 195 -12.04 -3.80 -3.88
CA LYS A 195 -12.77 -4.23 -5.07
C LYS A 195 -11.79 -4.59 -6.18
N LYS A 196 -12.24 -5.38 -7.15
CA LYS A 196 -11.40 -5.74 -8.31
C LYS A 196 -11.36 -4.60 -9.33
N THR A 197 -12.42 -4.49 -10.12
CA THR A 197 -12.53 -3.53 -11.22
C THR A 197 -13.69 -2.58 -10.98
N LEU A 198 -13.42 -1.29 -11.08
CA LEU A 198 -14.42 -0.24 -11.04
C LEU A 198 -14.86 0.10 -12.47
N THR A 199 -16.16 -0.03 -12.70
CA THR A 199 -16.84 0.24 -13.98
C THR A 199 -17.99 1.21 -13.72
N MET A 200 -18.50 1.85 -14.77
CA MET A 200 -19.68 2.71 -14.64
C MET A 200 -20.90 2.00 -14.05
N GLY A 201 -21.02 0.68 -14.23
CA GLY A 201 -22.13 -0.12 -13.69
C GLY A 201 -22.05 -0.40 -12.20
N ASN A 202 -20.85 -0.35 -11.59
CA ASN A 202 -20.66 -0.72 -10.17
C ASN A 202 -20.05 0.38 -9.31
N VAL A 203 -19.44 1.42 -9.89
CA VAL A 203 -18.64 2.42 -9.17
C VAL A 203 -19.38 3.05 -7.98
N ARG A 204 -20.64 3.44 -8.17
CA ARG A 204 -21.45 4.01 -7.07
C ARG A 204 -21.72 3.01 -5.96
N LYS A 205 -22.11 1.78 -6.33
CA LYS A 205 -22.38 0.73 -5.33
C LYS A 205 -21.13 0.44 -4.49
N CYS A 206 -19.99 0.23 -5.15
CA CYS A 206 -18.72 -0.01 -4.49
C CYS A 206 -18.29 1.17 -3.62
N PHE A 207 -18.43 2.40 -4.12
CA PHE A 207 -18.07 3.59 -3.38
C PHE A 207 -18.96 3.79 -2.15
N PHE A 208 -20.29 3.65 -2.27
CA PHE A 208 -21.18 3.78 -1.13
C PHE A 208 -21.03 2.64 -0.12
N GLN A 209 -20.61 1.47 -0.55
CA GLN A 209 -20.20 0.41 0.37
C GLN A 209 -18.99 0.86 1.20
N ALA A 210 -17.96 1.41 0.57
CA ALA A 210 -16.81 1.98 1.28
C ALA A 210 -17.22 3.12 2.23
N VAL A 211 -18.15 4.00 1.81
CA VAL A 211 -18.71 5.06 2.69
C VAL A 211 -19.37 4.43 3.91
N SER A 212 -20.26 3.46 3.73
CA SER A 212 -20.98 2.77 4.82
C SER A 212 -20.00 2.12 5.81
N ASN A 213 -19.01 1.42 5.28
CA ASN A 213 -18.13 0.56 6.06
C ASN A 213 -16.93 1.30 6.68
N SER A 214 -16.57 2.49 6.15
CA SER A 214 -15.32 3.18 6.51
C SER A 214 -15.51 4.60 7.06
N SER A 215 -16.73 5.14 7.12
CA SER A 215 -16.94 6.52 7.59
C SER A 215 -16.62 6.73 9.07
N TRP A 216 -16.54 5.66 9.86
CA TRP A 216 -16.17 5.71 11.27
C TRP A 216 -14.68 6.04 11.50
N ALA A 217 -13.83 5.73 10.52
CA ALA A 217 -12.37 5.84 10.63
C ALA A 217 -11.87 7.26 10.35
N SER A 218 -10.63 7.54 10.78
CA SER A 218 -9.96 8.81 10.47
C SER A 218 -9.73 8.98 8.98
N GLU A 219 -9.38 7.90 8.28
CA GLU A 219 -9.25 7.85 6.83
C GLU A 219 -9.87 6.55 6.30
N GLY A 220 -10.77 6.68 5.33
CA GLY A 220 -11.43 5.55 4.67
C GLY A 220 -11.08 5.52 3.19
N TYR A 221 -10.77 4.35 2.65
CA TYR A 221 -10.34 4.17 1.27
C TYR A 221 -11.14 3.08 0.55
N LEU A 222 -11.50 3.38 -0.70
CA LEU A 222 -11.88 2.38 -1.69
C LEU A 222 -10.62 1.95 -2.44
N VAL A 223 -10.31 0.66 -2.45
CA VAL A 223 -9.16 0.10 -3.15
C VAL A 223 -9.64 -0.67 -4.37
N ALA A 224 -9.01 -0.45 -5.52
CA ALA A 224 -9.28 -1.19 -6.74
C ALA A 224 -7.99 -1.57 -7.47
N THR A 225 -7.99 -2.65 -8.25
CA THR A 225 -6.85 -3.00 -9.10
C THR A 225 -6.94 -2.38 -10.49
N SER A 226 -8.14 -1.96 -10.89
CA SER A 226 -8.37 -1.36 -12.22
C SER A 226 -9.57 -0.42 -12.22
N ILE A 227 -9.46 0.66 -12.99
CA ILE A 227 -10.51 1.64 -13.27
C ILE A 227 -10.76 1.59 -14.77
N ALA A 228 -12.00 1.30 -15.17
CA ALA A 228 -12.29 0.93 -16.57
C ALA A 228 -12.08 2.06 -17.58
N ASP A 229 -12.42 3.30 -17.23
CA ASP A 229 -12.24 4.46 -18.10
C ASP A 229 -12.22 5.79 -17.31
N SER A 230 -11.90 6.88 -18.01
CA SER A 230 -11.81 8.23 -17.43
C SER A 230 -13.13 8.77 -16.87
N ARG A 231 -14.30 8.26 -17.31
CA ARG A 231 -15.60 8.66 -16.74
C ARG A 231 -15.78 8.07 -15.35
N VAL A 232 -15.32 6.83 -15.14
CA VAL A 232 -15.30 6.21 -13.80
C VAL A 232 -14.41 7.02 -12.87
N GLU A 233 -13.25 7.48 -13.34
CA GLU A 233 -12.35 8.31 -12.56
C GLU A 233 -12.95 9.68 -12.20
N GLN A 234 -13.62 10.34 -13.15
CA GLN A 234 -14.34 11.59 -12.90
C GLN A 234 -15.46 11.41 -11.86
N GLU A 235 -16.22 10.32 -11.94
CA GLU A 235 -17.25 9.98 -10.95
C GLU A 235 -16.62 9.75 -9.56
N LEU A 236 -15.51 9.02 -9.47
CA LEU A 236 -14.77 8.81 -8.22
C LEU A 236 -14.27 10.12 -7.63
N ARG A 237 -13.75 11.05 -8.45
CA ARG A 237 -13.31 12.38 -8.01
C ARG A 237 -14.47 13.17 -7.39
N MET A 238 -15.64 13.15 -8.02
CA MET A 238 -16.85 13.79 -7.51
C MET A 238 -17.30 13.17 -6.17
N LEU A 239 -17.43 11.84 -6.13
CA LEU A 239 -17.88 11.11 -4.94
C LEU A 239 -16.90 11.26 -3.76
N SER A 240 -15.59 11.22 -4.04
CA SER A 240 -14.53 11.43 -3.06
C SER A 240 -14.60 12.84 -2.47
N ALA A 241 -14.78 13.87 -3.29
CA ALA A 241 -14.94 15.24 -2.82
C ALA A 241 -16.18 15.43 -1.92
N LEU A 242 -17.28 14.75 -2.25
CA LEU A 242 -18.54 14.85 -1.50
C LEU A 242 -18.53 14.07 -0.17
N HIS A 243 -17.98 12.86 -0.17
CA HIS A 243 -18.11 11.92 0.96
C HIS A 243 -16.82 11.69 1.74
N GLY A 244 -15.67 12.12 1.19
CA GLY A 244 -14.38 12.07 1.87
C GLY A 244 -13.70 10.71 1.88
N ILE A 245 -14.16 9.74 1.10
CA ILE A 245 -13.48 8.45 0.91
C ILE A 245 -12.38 8.61 -0.15
N GLY A 246 -11.16 8.20 0.18
CA GLY A 246 -10.02 8.17 -0.73
C GLY A 246 -10.07 6.99 -1.69
N VAL A 247 -9.21 6.99 -2.70
CA VAL A 247 -9.10 5.92 -3.68
C VAL A 247 -7.64 5.50 -3.82
N ILE A 248 -7.39 4.18 -3.72
CA ILE A 248 -6.08 3.57 -3.99
C ILE A 248 -6.21 2.66 -5.20
N LEU A 249 -5.30 2.83 -6.16
CA LEU A 249 -5.11 1.92 -7.29
C LEU A 249 -3.99 0.94 -6.92
N LEU A 250 -4.34 -0.31 -6.65
CA LEU A 250 -3.43 -1.36 -6.22
C LEU A 250 -2.81 -2.05 -7.43
N SER A 251 -1.48 -1.99 -7.57
CA SER A 251 -0.77 -2.82 -8.57
C SER A 251 -0.53 -4.20 -7.98
N VAL A 252 -1.15 -5.22 -8.59
CA VAL A 252 -1.10 -6.61 -8.12
C VAL A 252 0.29 -7.20 -8.30
N ASN A 253 0.93 -6.91 -9.44
CA ASN A 253 2.24 -7.44 -9.78
C ASN A 253 3.35 -6.70 -9.04
N ASN A 254 3.16 -5.41 -8.75
CA ASN A 254 4.14 -4.61 -8.02
C ASN A 254 3.47 -3.73 -6.96
N PRO A 255 3.27 -4.25 -5.73
CA PRO A 255 2.59 -3.50 -4.67
C PRO A 255 3.23 -2.16 -4.36
N SER A 256 4.55 -2.01 -4.53
CA SER A 256 5.27 -0.76 -4.32
C SER A 256 4.97 0.34 -5.35
N GLU A 257 4.40 -0.04 -6.50
CA GLU A 257 3.93 0.85 -7.57
C GLU A 257 2.44 1.19 -7.43
N SER A 258 1.77 0.66 -6.41
CA SER A 258 0.41 1.08 -6.08
C SER A 258 0.34 2.59 -5.81
N GLU A 259 -0.77 3.19 -6.23
CA GLU A 259 -0.97 4.62 -6.22
C GLU A 259 -2.10 5.04 -5.27
N LEU A 260 -1.84 6.03 -4.41
CA LEU A 260 -2.88 6.79 -3.74
C LEU A 260 -3.43 7.83 -4.73
N LEU A 261 -4.44 7.43 -5.50
CA LEU A 261 -5.04 8.20 -6.58
C LEU A 261 -5.81 9.43 -6.04
N LEU A 262 -6.63 9.23 -5.01
CA LEU A 262 -7.39 10.28 -4.35
C LEU A 262 -7.16 10.22 -2.83
N PRO A 263 -6.71 11.30 -2.18
CA PRO A 263 -6.55 11.30 -0.73
C PRO A 263 -7.91 11.28 -0.02
N ALA A 264 -8.00 10.51 1.07
CA ALA A 264 -9.18 10.56 1.92
C ALA A 264 -9.26 11.89 2.69
N LYS A 265 -10.47 12.33 3.01
CA LYS A 265 -10.67 13.46 3.92
C LYS A 265 -10.36 13.00 5.34
N LYS A 266 -9.29 13.56 5.92
CA LYS A 266 -8.89 13.28 7.31
C LYS A 266 -9.97 13.73 8.28
N ARG A 267 -10.44 12.80 9.11
CA ARG A 267 -11.38 13.07 10.21
C ARG A 267 -10.64 13.05 11.55
N PRO A 268 -10.75 14.12 12.37
CA PRO A 268 -10.06 14.23 13.65
C PRO A 268 -10.73 13.45 14.77
N GLU A 269 -11.92 12.90 14.55
CA GLU A 269 -12.67 12.14 15.54
C GLU A 269 -13.09 10.80 14.92
N ILE A 270 -12.95 9.75 15.72
CA ILE A 270 -13.43 8.41 15.38
C ILE A 270 -14.90 8.33 15.82
N ASP A 271 -15.76 7.80 14.94
CA ASP A 271 -17.14 7.50 15.33
C ASP A 271 -17.20 6.24 16.18
N TRP A 272 -17.03 6.42 17.49
CA TRP A 272 -17.04 5.33 18.44
C TRP A 272 -18.38 4.60 18.56
N GLN A 273 -19.50 5.22 18.16
CA GLN A 273 -20.79 4.52 18.14
C GLN A 273 -20.82 3.46 17.05
N SER A 274 -20.36 3.83 15.85
CA SER A 274 -20.20 2.87 14.75
C SER A 274 -19.17 1.78 15.10
N VAL A 275 -18.02 2.15 15.68
CA VAL A 275 -17.02 1.18 16.15
C VAL A 275 -17.62 0.19 17.16
N ASN A 276 -18.34 0.68 18.18
CA ASN A 276 -18.93 -0.19 19.21
C ASN A 276 -19.89 -1.21 18.58
N ARG A 277 -20.73 -0.77 17.64
CA ARG A 277 -21.62 -1.67 16.89
C ARG A 277 -20.85 -2.75 16.15
N ILE A 278 -19.74 -2.42 15.49
CA ILE A 278 -18.95 -3.41 14.74
C ILE A 278 -18.26 -4.39 15.69
N VAL A 279 -17.71 -3.92 16.82
CA VAL A 279 -17.08 -4.76 17.87
C VAL A 279 -18.06 -5.80 18.42
N GLU A 280 -19.32 -5.43 18.59
CA GLU A 280 -20.35 -6.36 19.06
C GLU A 280 -20.66 -7.46 18.04
N GLU A 281 -20.47 -7.20 16.75
CA GLU A 281 -20.87 -8.10 15.68
C GLU A 281 -19.71 -8.95 15.12
N ASN A 282 -18.48 -8.44 15.07
CA ASN A 282 -17.33 -9.13 14.46
C ASN A 282 -16.16 -9.33 15.43
N ALA A 283 -15.69 -10.57 15.55
CA ALA A 283 -14.61 -10.92 16.46
C ALA A 283 -13.22 -10.39 16.03
N ASP A 284 -12.89 -10.38 14.73
CA ASP A 284 -11.61 -9.82 14.26
C ASP A 284 -11.52 -8.31 14.52
N PHE A 285 -12.64 -7.61 14.31
CA PHE A 285 -12.70 -6.17 14.56
C PHE A 285 -12.58 -5.85 16.05
N LYS A 286 -13.16 -6.70 16.90
CA LYS A 286 -12.94 -6.63 18.35
C LYS A 286 -11.46 -6.82 18.70
N ASP A 287 -10.81 -7.83 18.12
CA ASP A 287 -9.39 -8.11 18.34
C ASP A 287 -8.53 -6.89 17.89
N PHE A 288 -8.85 -6.26 16.76
CA PHE A 288 -8.22 -5.02 16.31
C PHE A 288 -8.36 -3.87 17.32
N ILE A 289 -9.57 -3.60 17.81
CA ILE A 289 -9.82 -2.53 18.79
C ILE A 289 -9.12 -2.83 20.12
N ASP A 290 -9.02 -4.10 20.53
CA ASP A 290 -8.24 -4.47 21.72
C ASP A 290 -6.75 -4.14 21.55
N LEU A 291 -6.15 -4.43 20.38
CA LEU A 291 -4.76 -4.06 20.10
C LEU A 291 -4.54 -2.55 20.08
N VAL A 292 -5.48 -1.79 19.52
CA VAL A 292 -5.47 -0.31 19.54
C VAL A 292 -5.57 0.20 20.99
N SER A 293 -6.50 -0.35 21.78
CA SER A 293 -6.67 -0.03 23.20
C SER A 293 -5.40 -0.31 24.01
N ASN A 294 -4.75 -1.45 23.77
CA ASN A 294 -3.49 -1.80 24.40
C ASN A 294 -2.38 -0.80 24.05
N TYR A 295 -2.31 -0.30 22.81
CA TYR A 295 -1.37 0.77 22.44
C TYR A 295 -1.59 2.05 23.27
N TYR A 296 -2.86 2.45 23.48
CA TYR A 296 -3.21 3.59 24.34
C TYR A 296 -2.88 3.35 25.81
N HIS A 297 -3.31 2.21 26.36
CA HIS A 297 -3.30 1.97 27.80
C HIS A 297 -1.90 1.80 28.37
N TYR A 298 -1.01 1.09 27.66
CA TYR A 298 0.30 0.79 28.22
C TYR A 298 1.25 1.99 28.23
N GLN A 299 0.93 3.11 27.57
CA GLN A 299 1.81 4.30 27.41
C GLN A 299 3.26 3.98 26.96
N THR A 300 3.55 2.72 26.61
CA THR A 300 4.89 2.26 26.26
C THR A 300 5.33 2.83 24.92
N GLY A 301 4.37 3.23 24.08
CA GLY A 301 4.58 3.59 22.69
C GLY A 301 5.17 2.44 21.85
N ARG A 302 5.16 1.20 22.37
CA ARG A 302 5.76 0.03 21.73
C ARG A 302 4.66 -0.79 21.06
N VAL A 303 4.68 -0.82 19.73
CA VAL A 303 3.83 -1.72 18.95
C VAL A 303 4.43 -3.12 18.98
N ARG A 304 3.63 -4.13 19.33
CA ARG A 304 4.01 -5.54 19.21
C ARG A 304 3.83 -5.99 17.77
N SER A 305 4.83 -5.76 16.92
CA SER A 305 4.73 -6.00 15.47
C SER A 305 4.35 -7.42 15.06
N LYS A 306 4.47 -8.42 15.95
CA LYS A 306 4.06 -9.81 15.69
C LYS A 306 2.55 -10.00 15.63
N ASP A 307 1.79 -9.09 16.24
CA ASP A 307 0.34 -9.20 16.36
C ASP A 307 -0.39 -8.59 15.14
N TRP A 308 0.36 -8.11 14.14
CA TRP A 308 -0.13 -7.31 13.01
C TRP A 308 0.43 -7.80 11.66
N ASN A 309 -0.27 -7.49 10.56
CA ASN A 309 0.15 -7.78 9.19
C ASN A 309 0.46 -9.28 8.96
N HIS A 310 -0.45 -10.16 9.37
CA HIS A 310 -0.41 -11.62 9.15
C HIS A 310 -1.59 -12.10 8.31
#